data_AF-A0A9W4SS09-F1
#
_entry.id   AF-A0A9W4SS09-F1
#
_cell.length_a   1.000
_cell.length_b   1.000
_cell.length_c   1.000
_cell.angle_alpha   90.00
_cell.angle_beta   90.00
_cell.angle_gamma   90.00
#
_symmetry.space_group_name_H-M   'P 1'
#
loop_
_entity.id
_entity.type
_entity.pdbx_description
1 polymer ?
#
loop_
_entity_poly.entity_id
_entity_poly.type
_entity_poly.pdbx_seq_one_letter_code
_entity_poly.pdbx_strand_id
1 'polypeptide(L)' 'MSRSRIDYIWSSAEVVSHFTSCNVLDVDPSLSDHSLITFSVENFLDIRNNKRNIPSKKVYDYDKMTDDKWETFRIFWLIQ' A
#
# COMPACT_ATOMS: atom_id res chain seq x y z
N MET A 1 -29.19 0.00 16.74
CA MET A 1 -28.13 -0.49 15.83
C MET A 1 -26.79 -0.30 16.53
N SER A 2 -25.97 -1.34 16.66
CA SER A 2 -24.63 -1.20 17.26
C SER A 2 -23.68 -0.62 16.23
N ARG A 3 -22.81 0.31 16.65
CA ARG A 3 -21.73 0.79 15.79
C ARG A 3 -20.69 -0.31 15.67
N SER A 4 -20.36 -0.67 14.43
CA SER A 4 -19.36 -1.68 14.10
C SER A 4 -18.36 -1.07 13.12
N ARG A 5 -17.07 -1.39 13.28
CA ARG A 5 -16.03 -1.00 12.31
C ARG A 5 -15.69 -2.22 11.47
N ILE A 6 -16.27 -2.30 10.27
CA ILE A 6 -16.11 -3.45 9.37
C ILE A 6 -15.47 -3.08 8.02
N ASP A 7 -15.41 -1.79 7.71
CA ASP A 7 -14.75 -1.27 6.51
C ASP A 7 -13.31 -0.86 6.82
N TYR A 8 -12.37 -1.26 5.95
CA TYR A 8 -10.94 -1.01 6.13
C TYR A 8 -10.24 -0.77 4.79
N ILE A 9 -9.14 -0.01 4.84
CA ILE A 9 -8.19 0.15 3.73
C ILE A 9 -6.86 -0.43 4.21
N TRP A 10 -6.36 -1.44 3.51
CA TRP A 10 -5.07 -2.08 3.80
C TRP A 10 -4.06 -1.78 2.71
N SER A 11 -2.81 -1.60 3.12
CA SER A 11 -1.70 -1.34 2.21
C SER A 11 -0.40 -1.89 2.78
N SER A 12 0.64 -1.97 1.94
CA SER A 12 1.96 -2.38 2.40
C SER A 12 2.57 -1.31 3.31
N ALA A 13 3.46 -1.71 4.22
CA ALA A 13 4.10 -0.79 5.17
C ALA A 13 4.82 0.37 4.46
N GLU A 14 5.38 0.12 3.27
CA GLU A 14 6.04 1.13 2.45
C GLU A 14 5.06 2.22 2.01
N VAL A 15 3.87 1.84 1.57
CA VAL A 15 2.85 2.79 1.08
C VAL A 15 2.18 3.53 2.24
N VAL A 16 1.97 2.86 3.38
CA VAL A 16 1.41 3.50 4.60
C VAL A 16 2.29 4.67 5.07
N SER A 17 3.61 4.60 4.90
CA SER A 17 4.52 5.68 5.26
C SER A 17 4.28 6.99 4.48
N HIS A 18 3.57 6.91 3.34
CA HIS A 18 3.20 8.04 2.51
C HIS A 18 1.76 8.55 2.76
N PHE A 19 1.02 7.95 3.70
CA PHE A 19 -0.34 8.41 4.00
C PHE A 19 -0.29 9.76 4.72
N THR A 20 -0.99 10.76 4.18
CA THR A 20 -1.07 12.12 4.76
C THR A 20 -2.33 12.31 5.60
N SER A 21 -3.40 11.58 5.29
CA SER A 21 -4.63 11.60 6.08
C SER A 21 -5.43 10.32 5.89
N CYS A 22 -6.22 9.97 6.92
CA CYS A 22 -7.22 8.90 6.87
C CYS A 22 -8.37 9.27 7.80
N ASN A 23 -9.57 9.47 7.25
CA ASN A 23 -10.73 9.97 7.96
C ASN A 23 -11.97 9.12 7.65
N VAL A 24 -12.84 9.00 8.65
CA VAL A 24 -14.18 8.44 8.47
C VAL A 24 -15.15 9.60 8.34
N LEU A 25 -15.92 9.62 7.25
CA LEU A 25 -16.93 10.61 6.96
C LEU A 25 -18.31 9.97 7.14
N ASP A 26 -19.09 10.51 8.06
CA ASP A 26 -20.47 10.08 8.21
C ASP A 26 -21.27 10.46 6.96
N VAL A 27 -22.05 9.49 6.48
CA VAL A 27 -22.98 9.67 5.36
C VAL A 27 -24.37 9.84 5.93
N ASP A 28 -25.22 10.56 5.21
CA ASP A 28 -26.64 10.64 5.53
C ASP A 28 -27.23 9.22 5.65
N PRO A 29 -27.83 8.85 6.79
CA PRO A 29 -28.42 7.53 7.01
C PRO A 29 -29.53 7.16 6.03
N SER A 30 -30.13 8.15 5.34
CA SER A 30 -31.11 7.90 4.27
C SER A 30 -30.48 7.37 2.97
N LEU A 31 -29.17 7.57 2.79
CA LEU A 31 -28.42 7.10 1.63
C LEU A 31 -27.68 5.78 1.91
N SER A 32 -27.08 5.67 3.09
CA SER A 32 -26.35 4.46 3.51
C SER A 32 -26.28 4.38 5.03
N ASP A 33 -26.31 3.15 5.55
CA ASP A 33 -26.05 2.82 6.95
C ASP A 33 -24.54 2.72 7.28
N HIS A 34 -23.67 2.89 6.29
CA HIS A 34 -22.21 2.92 6.45
C HIS A 34 -21.64 4.33 6.32
N SER A 35 -20.59 4.61 7.10
CA SER A 35 -19.74 5.79 6.93
C SER A 35 -18.68 5.54 5.85
N LEU A 36 -18.26 6.57 5.13
CA LEU A 36 -17.20 6.48 4.12
C LEU A 36 -15.82 6.57 4.75
N ILE A 37 -14.85 5.82 4.21
CA ILE A 37 -13.43 5.97 4.57
C ILE A 37 -12.74 6.72 3.45
N THR A 38 -12.11 7.84 3.79
CA THR A 38 -11.30 8.63 2.88
C THR A 38 -9.86 8.65 3.35
N PHE A 39 -8.92 8.57 2.42
CA PHE A 39 -7.50 8.69 2.73
C PHE A 39 -6.81 9.49 1.64
N SER A 40 -5.71 10.13 2.01
CA SER A 40 -4.81 10.80 1.07
C SER A 40 -3.42 10.21 1.22
N VAL A 41 -2.73 10.07 0.09
CA VAL A 41 -1.34 9.64 0.03
C VAL A 41 -0.54 10.72 -0.68
N GLU A 42 0.69 10.93 -0.25
CA GLU A 42 1.64 11.74 -1.00
C GLU A 42 1.75 11.19 -2.43
N ASN A 43 1.75 12.07 -3.43
CA ASN A 43 1.88 11.64 -4.80
C ASN A 43 3.31 11.17 -5.10
N PHE A 44 3.60 9.93 -4.73
CA PHE A 44 4.84 9.23 -5.04
C PHE A 44 4.94 8.86 -6.54
N LEU A 45 3.99 9.25 -7.39
CA LEU A 45 4.08 9.11 -8.84
C LEU A 45 4.49 10.42 -9.54
N ASP A 46 4.54 11.56 -8.83
CA ASP A 46 5.07 12.80 -9.40
C ASP A 46 6.60 12.71 -9.48
N ILE A 47 7.08 12.30 -10.65
CA ILE A 47 8.49 12.22 -11.06
C ILE A 47 9.30 13.50 -10.79
N ARG A 48 8.68 14.68 -10.67
CA ARG A 48 9.40 15.94 -10.34
C ARG A 48 9.78 16.00 -8.86
N ASN A 49 8.95 15.44 -8.00
CA ASN A 49 9.13 15.43 -6.54
C ASN A 49 9.72 14.11 -6.04
N ASN A 50 9.48 13.01 -6.78
CA ASN A 50 9.98 11.71 -6.42
C ASN A 50 11.36 11.45 -7.03
N LYS A 51 12.41 11.94 -6.36
CA LYS A 51 13.80 11.56 -6.67
C LYS A 51 14.14 10.13 -6.27
N ARG A 52 13.30 9.48 -5.46
CA ARG A 52 13.40 8.05 -5.27
C ARG A 52 12.84 7.41 -6.53
N ASN A 53 13.73 6.85 -7.35
CA ASN A 53 13.36 5.77 -8.24
C ASN A 53 12.48 4.82 -7.42
N ILE A 54 11.21 4.72 -7.82
CA ILE A 54 10.14 3.81 -7.39
C ILE A 54 10.70 2.64 -6.56
N PRO A 55 10.08 2.21 -5.44
CA PRO A 55 10.49 1.01 -4.71
C PRO A 55 10.76 -0.09 -5.72
N SER A 56 12.04 -0.44 -5.82
CA SER A 56 12.63 -1.16 -6.93
C SER A 56 11.68 -2.27 -7.36
N LYS A 57 11.02 -2.13 -8.52
CA LYS A 57 10.42 -3.29 -9.18
C LYS A 57 11.61 -4.20 -9.43
N LYS A 58 11.85 -5.16 -8.53
CA LYS A 58 12.88 -6.18 -8.71
C LYS A 58 12.35 -7.09 -9.80
N VAL A 59 12.59 -6.67 -11.04
CA VAL A 59 12.40 -7.53 -12.20
C VAL A 59 13.56 -8.50 -12.15
N TYR A 60 13.28 -9.71 -11.67
CA TYR A 60 14.26 -10.79 -11.74
C TYR A 60 14.32 -11.27 -13.19
N ASP A 61 15.49 -11.13 -13.78
CA ASP A 61 15.81 -11.80 -15.03
C ASP A 61 16.23 -13.24 -14.67
N TYR A 62 15.29 -14.18 -14.80
CA TYR A 62 15.49 -15.57 -14.39
C TYR A 62 16.63 -16.23 -15.18
N ASP A 63 16.86 -15.78 -16.41
CA ASP A 63 17.97 -16.26 -17.25
C ASP A 63 19.34 -15.78 -16.72
N LYS A 64 19.36 -14.78 -15.83
CA LYS A 64 20.58 -14.21 -15.20
C LYS A 64 20.60 -14.36 -13.68
N MET A 65 19.80 -15.27 -13.13
CA MET A 65 19.81 -15.58 -11.71
C MET A 65 21.05 -16.44 -11.36
N THR A 66 21.96 -15.84 -10.61
CA THR A 66 23.09 -16.50 -9.98
C THR A 66 22.70 -17.01 -8.59
N ASP A 67 23.45 -17.93 -8.00
CA ASP A 67 23.10 -18.59 -6.72
C ASP A 67 22.87 -17.58 -5.57
N ASP A 68 23.65 -16.50 -5.52
CA ASP A 68 23.51 -15.39 -4.56
C ASP A 68 22.20 -14.60 -4.75
N LYS A 69 21.76 -14.43 -6.00
CA LYS A 69 20.47 -13.77 -6.32
C LYS A 69 19.29 -14.68 -6.03
N TRP A 70 19.44 -16.00 -6.23
CA TRP A 70 18.46 -16.99 -5.83
C TRP A 70 18.29 -17.03 -4.31
N GLU A 71 19.39 -16.93 -3.56
CA GLU A 71 19.34 -16.88 -2.11
C GLU A 71 18.61 -15.64 -1.61
N THR A 72 18.90 -14.49 -2.20
CA THR A 72 18.20 -13.23 -1.92
C THR A 72 16.71 -13.32 -2.24
N PHE A 73 16.34 -13.97 -3.36
CA PHE A 73 14.94 -14.21 -3.72
C PHE A 73 14.22 -15.11 -2.70
N ARG A 74 14.86 -16.22 -2.30
CA ARG A 74 14.31 -17.16 -1.31
C ARG A 74 14.06 -16.50 0.04
N ILE A 75 15.03 -15.74 0.56
CA ILE A 75 14.91 -15.06 1.85
C ILE A 75 13.76 -14.03 1.85
N PHE A 76 13.57 -13.31 0.74
CA PHE A 76 12.51 -12.30 0.66
C PHE A 76 11.10 -12.87 0.47
N TRP A 77 10.95 -14.06 -0.13
CA TRP A 77 9.63 -14.62 -0.49
C TRP A 77 9.17 -15.83 0.35
N LEU A 78 10.06 -16.50 1.10
CA LEU A 78 9.71 -17.67 1.94
C LEU A 78 9.55 -17.34 3.43
N ILE A 79 9.68 -16.07 3.84
CA ILE A 79 9.50 -15.60 5.22
C ILE A 79 8.23 -14.72 5.36
N GLN A 80 7.34 -14.73 4.36
CA GLN A 80 5.95 -14.24 4.48
C GLN A 80 4.99 -15.42 4.49
#